data_AF-A0A944NXL1-F1
#
_entry.id   AF-A0A944NXL1-F1
#
_cell.length_a   1.000
_cell.length_b   1.000
_cell.length_c   1.000
_cell.angle_alpha   90.00
_cell.angle_beta   90.00
_cell.angle_gamma   90.00
#
_symmetry.space_group_name_H-M   'P 1'
#
loop_
_entity.id
_entity.type
_entity.pdbx_description
1 polymer ?
#
loop_
_entity_poly.entity_id
_entity_poly.type
_entity_poly.pdbx_seq_one_letter_code
_entity_poly.pdbx_strand_id
1 'polypeptide(L)'
;MAGVNKAILIGNLGRDPEIRYTQDGRAVANFSLATSFEWKDKASGEKREKTEWHRIVAFGKLGEICGEYLTKGKQVYIEGRMQTRSWEQEGVTKYTTEIIAENMRMLGSKRDSGSVPDYSTESQTSSNSSSGQKEGNSMQETPMPGPSMKDNFDDEIPF
;
A
#
# COMPACT_ATOMS: atom_id res chain seq x y z
N MET A 1 37.24 7.57 6.64
CA MET A 1 36.66 6.51 5.77
C MET A 1 35.19 6.82 5.56
N ALA A 2 34.72 6.83 4.31
CA ALA A 2 33.30 7.00 4.00
C ALA A 2 32.68 5.61 3.81
N GLY A 3 31.75 5.23 4.69
CA GLY A 3 30.91 4.05 4.52
C GLY A 3 29.50 4.49 4.14
N VAL A 4 28.78 3.64 3.41
CA VAL A 4 27.37 3.90 3.05
C VAL A 4 26.48 2.99 3.88
N ASN A 5 25.56 3.60 4.63
CA ASN A 5 24.46 2.91 5.30
C ASN A 5 23.17 3.51 4.77
N LYS A 6 22.43 2.71 3.99
CA LYS A 6 21.16 3.12 3.38
C LYS A 6 20.18 1.95 3.43
N ALA A 7 18.99 2.20 3.95
CA ALA A 7 17.86 1.30 3.94
C ALA A 7 16.74 1.94 3.12
N ILE A 8 16.19 1.19 2.17
CA ILE A 8 15.06 1.60 1.34
C ILE A 8 13.98 0.53 1.49
N LEU A 9 12.79 0.94 1.90
CA LEU A 9 11.67 0.03 2.13
C LEU A 9 10.40 0.59 1.52
N ILE A 10 9.59 -0.31 0.96
CA ILE A 10 8.21 -0.05 0.59
C ILE A 10 7.38 -1.13 1.27
N GLY A 11 6.39 -0.72 2.05
CA GLY A 11 5.56 -1.66 2.79
C GLY A 11 4.39 -0.99 3.46
N ASN A 12 3.65 -1.76 4.25
CA ASN A 12 2.43 -1.31 4.90
C ASN A 12 2.63 -1.21 6.41
N LEU A 13 2.00 -0.22 7.04
CA LEU A 13 2.03 -0.08 8.50
C LEU A 13 1.26 -1.23 9.16
N GLY A 14 1.88 -1.95 10.10
CA GLY A 14 1.22 -2.99 10.88
C GLY A 14 0.27 -2.47 11.96
N ARG A 15 0.55 -1.25 12.43
CA ARG A 15 -0.22 -0.54 13.46
C ARG A 15 -0.07 0.96 13.27
N ASP A 16 -0.94 1.71 13.95
CA ASP A 16 -0.84 3.18 13.98
C ASP A 16 0.49 3.62 14.60
N PRO A 17 1.08 4.74 14.13
CA PRO A 17 2.32 5.27 14.69
C PRO A 17 2.15 5.71 16.15
N GLU A 18 3.09 5.30 16.99
CA GLU A 18 3.19 5.76 18.37
C GLU A 18 4.04 7.03 18.42
N ILE A 19 3.43 8.17 18.77
CA ILE A 19 4.12 9.45 18.90
C ILE A 19 4.52 9.72 20.34
N ARG A 20 5.78 10.10 20.53
CA ARG A 20 6.34 10.55 21.80
C ARG A 20 7.15 11.82 21.57
N TYR A 21 7.25 12.67 22.58
CA TYR A 21 8.09 13.86 22.55
C TYR A 21 9.32 13.62 23.42
N THR A 22 10.51 13.99 22.92
CA THR A 22 11.73 13.98 23.74
C THR A 22 11.71 15.13 24.75
N GLN A 23 12.64 15.12 25.71
CA GLN A 23 12.82 16.21 26.67
C GLN A 23 13.12 17.56 25.98
N ASP A 24 13.75 17.52 24.80
CA ASP A 24 14.02 18.69 23.96
C ASP A 24 12.79 19.17 23.16
N GLY A 25 11.61 18.56 23.36
CA GLY A 25 10.39 18.88 22.62
C GLY A 25 10.33 18.32 21.20
N ARG A 26 11.28 17.47 20.77
CA ARG A 26 11.27 16.88 19.42
C ARG A 26 10.31 15.69 19.35
N ALA A 27 9.43 15.68 18.35
CA ALA A 27 8.56 14.54 18.08
C ALA A 27 9.36 13.31 17.63
N VAL A 28 8.93 12.14 18.07
CA VAL A 28 9.48 10.83 17.70
C VAL A 28 8.30 9.91 17.38
N ALA A 29 8.23 9.44 16.15
CA ALA A 29 7.26 8.44 15.71
C ALA A 29 7.90 7.06 15.63
N ASN A 30 7.30 6.09 16.31
CA ASN A 30 7.68 4.69 16.23
C ASN A 30 6.56 3.89 15.56
N PHE A 31 6.87 3.13 14.51
CA PHE A 31 5.91 2.25 13.85
C PHE A 31 6.59 1.01 13.27
N SER A 32 5.78 -0.01 12.97
CA SER A 32 6.23 -1.24 12.33
C SER A 32 5.77 -1.28 10.87
N LEU A 33 6.69 -1.58 9.96
CA LEU A 33 6.44 -1.74 8.53
C LEU A 33 6.57 -3.21 8.13
N ALA A 34 5.54 -3.75 7.48
CA ALA A 34 5.55 -5.10 6.92
C ALA A 34 6.04 -5.06 5.47
N THR A 35 6.93 -5.97 5.12
CA THR A 35 7.29 -6.29 3.73
C THR A 35 7.14 -7.79 3.51
N SER A 36 6.29 -8.20 2.56
CA SER A 36 6.10 -9.62 2.22
C SER A 36 6.93 -10.02 1.01
N PHE A 37 7.51 -11.21 1.06
CA PHE A 37 8.17 -11.88 -0.06
C PHE A 37 7.44 -13.20 -0.34
N GLU A 38 6.92 -13.35 -1.56
CA GLU A 38 6.26 -14.57 -2.03
C GLU A 38 7.20 -15.36 -2.94
N TRP A 39 7.31 -16.67 -2.72
CA TRP A 39 8.06 -17.57 -3.59
C TRP A 39 7.37 -18.93 -3.71
N LYS A 40 7.67 -19.65 -4.80
CA LYS A 40 7.21 -21.03 -4.99
C LYS A 40 8.27 -21.99 -4.43
N ASP A 41 7.87 -22.86 -3.51
CA ASP A 41 8.76 -23.89 -2.98
C ASP A 41 9.09 -24.91 -4.09
N LYS A 42 10.39 -25.20 -4.29
CA LYS A 42 10.84 -26.06 -5.39
C LYS A 42 10.54 -27.54 -5.14
N ALA A 43 10.37 -27.95 -3.88
CA ALA A 43 10.11 -29.34 -3.53
C ALA A 43 8.61 -29.66 -3.50
N SER A 44 7.77 -28.78 -2.91
CA SER A 44 6.33 -29.01 -2.85
C SER A 44 5.53 -28.37 -3.99
N GLY A 45 6.11 -27.38 -4.69
CA GLY A 45 5.40 -26.60 -5.71
C GLY A 45 4.38 -25.62 -5.13
N GLU A 46 4.27 -25.49 -3.82
CA GLU A 46 3.33 -24.61 -3.14
C GLU A 46 3.84 -23.15 -3.12
N LYS A 47 2.90 -22.20 -3.12
CA LYS A 47 3.23 -20.79 -2.87
C LYS A 47 3.46 -20.61 -1.36
N ARG A 48 4.59 -20.00 -1.00
CA ARG A 48 4.93 -19.60 0.37
C ARG A 48 5.09 -18.09 0.42
N GLU A 49 4.66 -17.51 1.53
CA GLU A 49 4.80 -16.09 1.84
C GLU A 49 5.60 -15.95 3.15
N LYS A 50 6.50 -14.97 3.18
CA LYS A 50 7.21 -14.58 4.39
C LYS A 50 7.13 -13.07 4.56
N THR A 51 6.61 -12.66 5.71
CA THR A 51 6.45 -11.25 6.05
C THR A 51 7.48 -10.83 7.08
N GLU A 52 8.28 -9.83 6.71
CA GLU A 52 9.32 -9.27 7.55
C GLU A 52 8.87 -7.94 8.16
N TRP A 53 9.10 -7.80 9.47
CA TRP A 53 8.68 -6.66 10.26
C TRP A 53 9.86 -5.74 10.56
N HIS A 54 9.78 -4.52 10.07
CA HIS A 54 10.80 -3.49 10.22
C HIS A 54 10.37 -2.45 11.25
N ARG A 55 11.24 -2.15 12.21
CA ARG A 55 11.00 -1.10 13.22
C ARG A 55 11.52 0.23 12.69
N ILE A 56 10.60 1.16 12.42
CA ILE A 56 10.93 2.49 11.88
C ILE A 56 10.84 3.52 12.99
N VAL A 57 11.81 4.45 13.01
CA VAL A 57 11.86 5.59 13.92
C VAL A 57 12.03 6.86 13.09
N ALA A 58 11.05 7.76 13.17
CA ALA A 58 11.11 9.07 12.53
C ALA A 58 11.20 10.17 13.58
N PHE A 59 12.05 11.18 13.35
CA PHE A 59 12.31 12.26 14.30
C PHE A 59 11.84 13.63 13.77
N GLY A 60 11.59 14.56 14.68
CA GLY A 60 11.24 15.95 14.38
C GLY A 60 10.02 16.05 13.49
N LYS A 61 10.09 16.90 12.47
CA LYS A 61 9.02 17.12 11.50
C LYS A 61 8.55 15.84 10.80
N LEU A 62 9.46 14.90 10.51
CA LEU A 62 9.07 13.62 9.92
C LEU A 62 8.26 12.79 10.91
N GLY A 63 8.60 12.85 12.21
CA GLY A 63 7.83 12.23 13.28
C GLY A 63 6.41 12.79 13.37
N GLU A 64 6.25 14.11 13.31
CA GLU A 64 4.95 14.79 13.30
C GLU A 64 4.10 14.36 12.11
N ILE A 65 4.67 14.42 10.89
CA ILE A 65 3.99 14.00 9.66
C ILE A 65 3.58 12.52 9.74
N CYS A 66 4.47 11.67 10.23
CA CYS A 66 4.17 10.26 10.42
C CYS A 66 2.98 10.09 11.38
N GLY A 67 2.95 10.79 12.50
CA GLY A 67 1.89 10.70 13.49
C GLY A 67 0.54 11.23 13.04
N GLU A 68 0.54 12.32 12.28
CA GLU A 68 -0.69 12.98 11.83
C GLU A 68 -1.33 12.25 10.63
N TYR A 69 -0.51 11.76 9.69
CA TYR A 69 -1.01 11.27 8.41
C TYR A 69 -0.95 9.74 8.24
N LEU A 70 -0.12 9.04 9.02
CA LEU A 70 -0.03 7.58 8.88
C LEU A 70 -1.00 6.86 9.81
N THR A 71 -1.63 5.82 9.28
CA THR A 71 -2.48 4.89 10.02
C THR A 71 -2.13 3.46 9.60
N LYS A 72 -2.58 2.48 10.38
CA LYS A 72 -2.49 1.06 10.08
C LYS A 72 -2.95 0.78 8.66
N GLY A 73 -2.22 -0.07 7.96
CA GLY A 73 -2.50 -0.51 6.60
C GLY A 73 -2.03 0.45 5.50
N LYS A 74 -1.72 1.72 5.81
CA LYS A 74 -1.21 2.64 4.78
C LYS A 74 0.13 2.16 4.25
N GLN A 75 0.30 2.24 2.93
CA GLN A 75 1.54 1.92 2.26
C GLN A 75 2.44 3.16 2.20
N VAL A 76 3.72 2.98 2.52
CA VAL A 76 4.70 4.05 2.55
C VAL A 76 6.04 3.60 1.95
N TYR A 77 6.72 4.55 1.32
CA TYR A 77 8.15 4.48 1.02
C TYR A 77 8.92 5.08 2.19
N ILE A 78 9.96 4.39 2.64
CA ILE A 78 10.87 4.83 3.68
C ILE A 78 12.30 4.74 3.14
N GLU A 79 13.06 5.81 3.32
CA GLU A 79 14.51 5.82 3.15
C GLU A 79 15.16 6.27 4.45
N GLY A 80 16.26 5.63 4.81
CA GLY A 80 16.98 5.96 6.02
C GLY A 80 18.23 5.13 6.21
N ARG A 81 18.57 4.87 7.46
CA ARG A 81 19.75 4.10 7.84
C ARG A 81 19.44 3.11 8.96
N MET A 82 20.13 1.98 8.96
CA MET A 82 20.03 1.01 10.04
C MET A 82 20.88 1.44 11.23
N GLN A 83 20.30 1.37 12.43
CA GLN A 83 20.99 1.63 13.68
C GLN A 83 20.64 0.52 14.67
N THR A 84 21.65 -0.14 15.19
CA THR A 84 21.48 -1.11 16.27
C THR A 84 21.87 -0.44 17.59
N ARG A 85 20.95 -0.49 18.56
CA ARG A 85 21.24 -0.08 19.94
C ARG A 85 21.25 -1.29 20.86
N SER A 86 22.17 -1.28 21.82
CA SER A 86 22.13 -2.19 22.96
C SER A 86 21.37 -1.53 24.11
N TRP A 87 20.65 -2.36 24.87
CA TRP A 87 20.01 -1.95 26.12
C TRP A 87 19.98 -3.15 27.06
N GLU A 88 20.02 -2.90 28.37
CA GLU A 88 20.00 -3.96 29.37
C GLU A 88 18.59 -4.18 29.90
N GLN A 89 18.23 -5.46 30.05
CA GLN A 89 17.03 -5.87 30.74
C GLN A 89 17.38 -7.05 31.63
N GLU A 90 17.15 -6.92 32.94
CA GLU A 90 17.38 -8.00 33.92
C GLU A 90 18.82 -8.57 33.88
N GLY A 91 19.81 -7.69 33.66
CA GLY A 91 21.22 -8.07 33.55
C GLY A 91 21.63 -8.72 32.22
N VAL A 92 20.72 -8.81 31.24
CA VAL A 92 21.01 -9.31 29.89
C VAL A 92 21.06 -8.15 28.90
N THR A 93 22.19 -8.00 28.19
CA THR A 93 22.32 -7.06 27.07
C THR A 93 21.50 -7.55 25.89
N LYS A 94 20.47 -6.77 25.51
CA LYS A 94 19.65 -6.99 24.32
C LYS A 94 20.04 -6.01 23.23
N TYR A 95 19.95 -6.47 21.98
CA TYR A 95 20.19 -5.64 20.80
C TYR A 95 18.87 -5.40 20.08
N THR A 96 18.68 -4.19 19.59
CA THR A 96 17.52 -3.85 18.77
C THR A 96 18.00 -3.07 17.57
N THR A 97 17.75 -3.62 16.39
CA THR A 97 18.02 -2.96 15.11
C THR A 97 16.77 -2.19 14.68
N GLU A 98 16.96 -0.91 14.41
CA GLU A 98 15.91 0.02 14.02
C GLU A 98 16.36 0.75 12.74
N ILE A 99 15.39 1.22 11.97
CA ILE A 99 15.66 2.06 10.80
C ILE A 99 15.28 3.49 11.16
N ILE A 100 16.28 4.36 11.17
CA ILE A 100 16.08 5.78 11.37
C ILE A 100 15.68 6.38 10.03
N ALA A 101 14.42 6.78 9.92
CA ALA A 101 13.87 7.36 8.70
C ALA A 101 14.44 8.77 8.47
N GLU A 102 14.98 8.98 7.27
CA GLU A 102 15.49 10.26 6.79
C GLU A 102 14.53 10.85 5.73
N ASN A 103 13.85 9.99 4.96
CA ASN A 103 12.79 10.36 4.04
C ASN A 103 11.59 9.41 4.16
N MET A 104 10.38 9.95 3.98
CA MET A 104 9.17 9.15 3.88
C MET A 104 8.26 9.74 2.80
N ARG A 105 7.64 8.86 2.02
CA ARG A 105 6.57 9.23 1.09
C ARG A 105 5.37 8.29 1.27
N MET A 106 4.19 8.87 1.39
CA MET A 106 2.96 8.09 1.40
C MET A 106 2.67 7.57 -0.01
N LEU A 107 2.47 6.26 -0.12
CA LEU A 107 2.15 5.57 -1.36
C LEU A 107 0.68 5.14 -1.31
N GLY A 108 -0.22 6.12 -1.19
CA GLY A 108 -1.65 5.89 -1.13
C GLY A 108 -2.36 6.67 -2.23
N SER A 109 -3.32 6.03 -2.90
CA SER A 109 -4.24 6.73 -3.79
C SER A 109 -5.23 7.54 -2.97
N LYS A 110 -5.50 8.77 -3.39
CA LYS A 110 -6.60 9.63 -2.95
C LYS A 110 -7.93 8.95 -3.30
N ARG A 111 -8.35 7.93 -2.54
CA ARG A 111 -9.67 7.31 -2.61
C ARG A 111 -10.28 7.36 -1.21
N ASP A 112 -10.84 8.50 -0.87
CA ASP A 112 -12.21 8.63 -0.33
C ASP A 112 -12.57 10.12 -0.18
N SER A 113 -12.95 10.74 -1.29
CA SER A 113 -13.71 11.99 -1.27
C SER A 113 -14.67 11.90 -2.45
N GLY A 114 -15.77 11.20 -2.21
CA GLY A 114 -16.75 10.88 -3.24
C GLY A 114 -17.93 10.05 -2.77
N SER A 115 -18.18 9.95 -1.46
CA SER A 115 -19.50 9.57 -0.96
C SER A 115 -20.38 10.81 -1.00
N VAL A 116 -20.82 11.20 -2.19
CA VAL A 116 -21.93 12.14 -2.35
C VAL A 116 -23.17 11.37 -1.90
N PRO A 117 -23.91 11.79 -0.86
CA PRO A 117 -25.18 11.16 -0.54
C PRO A 117 -26.13 11.47 -1.69
N ASP A 118 -26.58 10.43 -2.40
CA ASP A 118 -27.68 10.53 -3.35
C ASP A 118 -28.95 10.89 -2.56
N TYR A 119 -29.23 12.19 -2.44
CA TYR A 119 -30.56 12.68 -2.10
C TYR A 119 -31.38 12.65 -3.39
N SER A 120 -31.88 11.47 -3.75
CA SER A 120 -32.97 11.35 -4.71
C SER A 120 -34.25 11.88 -4.04
N THR A 121 -34.49 13.19 -4.21
CA THR A 121 -35.79 13.83 -3.92
C THR A 121 -36.81 13.31 -4.92
N GLU A 122 -37.66 12.41 -4.46
CA GLU A 122 -38.84 11.91 -5.17
C GLU A 122 -39.86 13.05 -5.35
N SER A 123 -39.79 13.71 -6.51
CA SER A 123 -40.79 14.68 -6.95
C SER A 123 -41.75 13.98 -7.90
N GLN A 124 -42.93 13.66 -7.39
CA GLN A 124 -44.08 13.18 -8.15
C GLN A 124 -44.39 14.15 -9.30
N THR A 125 -44.51 13.62 -10.52
CA THR A 125 -45.14 14.32 -11.64
C THR A 125 -46.16 13.40 -12.29
N SER A 126 -47.42 13.82 -12.20
CA SER A 126 -48.58 13.24 -12.88
C SER A 126 -48.93 14.09 -14.09
N SER A 127 -49.01 13.48 -15.29
CA SER A 127 -49.88 13.87 -16.43
C SER A 127 -49.57 12.91 -17.60
N ASN A 128 -50.39 11.88 -17.82
CA ASN A 128 -51.59 11.81 -18.67
C ASN A 128 -51.37 11.89 -20.20
N SER A 129 -51.76 10.77 -20.84
CA SER A 129 -52.45 10.62 -22.14
C SER A 129 -51.70 10.34 -23.46
N SER A 130 -52.19 9.26 -24.07
CA SER A 130 -52.46 9.00 -25.50
C SER A 130 -51.50 8.09 -26.31
N SER A 131 -51.98 6.84 -26.45
CA SER A 131 -52.13 6.03 -27.67
C SER A 131 -51.09 6.13 -28.80
N GLY A 132 -50.48 4.99 -29.15
CA GLY A 132 -49.74 4.81 -30.40
C GLY A 132 -49.16 3.40 -30.57
N GLN A 133 -49.99 2.47 -31.01
CA GLN A 133 -49.73 1.08 -31.37
C GLN A 133 -48.72 0.95 -32.54
N LYS A 134 -47.78 -0.01 -32.49
CA LYS A 134 -47.42 -0.92 -33.61
C LYS A 134 -46.34 -1.96 -33.24
N GLU A 135 -46.69 -3.21 -33.49
CA GLU A 135 -45.85 -4.41 -33.54
C GLU A 135 -44.91 -4.40 -34.75
N GLY A 136 -43.78 -5.11 -34.67
CA GLY A 136 -42.93 -5.36 -35.84
C GLY A 136 -41.58 -6.04 -35.58
N ASN A 137 -41.61 -7.38 -35.52
CA ASN A 137 -40.68 -8.35 -36.13
C ASN A 137 -39.16 -8.38 -35.81
N SER A 138 -38.74 -9.59 -35.41
CA SER A 138 -37.52 -10.36 -35.73
C SER A 138 -36.24 -9.65 -36.23
N MET A 139 -35.10 -10.03 -35.64
CA MET A 139 -34.14 -10.96 -36.27
C MET A 139 -32.92 -11.21 -35.36
N GLN A 140 -32.48 -12.45 -35.40
CA GLN A 140 -31.39 -13.07 -34.67
C GLN A 140 -30.11 -12.92 -35.51
N GLU A 141 -29.03 -12.37 -34.94
CA GLU A 141 -27.71 -12.43 -35.57
C GLU A 141 -26.64 -12.85 -34.56
N THR A 142 -26.07 -14.02 -34.83
CA THR A 142 -24.90 -14.65 -34.19
C THR A 142 -23.61 -13.87 -34.46
N PRO A 143 -22.72 -13.67 -33.48
CA PRO A 143 -21.38 -13.13 -33.75
C PRO A 143 -20.45 -14.21 -34.32
N MET A 144 -19.78 -13.91 -35.43
CA MET A 144 -18.69 -14.72 -36.01
C MET A 144 -17.42 -14.69 -35.14
N PRO A 145 -16.61 -15.77 -35.12
CA PRO A 145 -15.35 -15.82 -34.40
C PRO A 145 -14.23 -15.13 -35.20
N GLY A 146 -13.49 -14.22 -34.54
CA GLY A 146 -12.28 -13.60 -35.09
C GLY A 146 -11.08 -14.56 -35.06
N PRO A 147 -10.12 -14.44 -36.00
CA PRO A 147 -8.99 -15.35 -36.12
C PRO A 147 -7.89 -15.08 -35.09
N SER A 148 -7.35 -16.17 -34.56
CA SER A 148 -6.15 -16.29 -33.74
C SER A 148 -4.91 -15.83 -34.49
N MET A 149 -4.21 -14.83 -33.97
CA MET A 149 -2.82 -14.54 -34.33
C MET A 149 -1.89 -15.17 -33.29
N LYS A 150 -0.99 -15.98 -33.83
CA LYS A 150 -0.02 -16.84 -33.16
C LYS A 150 1.10 -16.03 -32.52
N ASP A 151 1.55 -16.57 -31.39
CA ASP A 151 2.82 -16.30 -30.72
C ASP A 151 4.00 -16.37 -31.69
N ASN A 152 4.86 -15.36 -31.67
CA ASN A 152 6.20 -15.37 -32.26
C ASN A 152 7.11 -14.40 -31.47
N PHE A 153 7.31 -14.68 -30.19
CA PHE A 153 8.27 -13.97 -29.32
C PHE A 153 9.35 -14.89 -28.74
N ASP A 154 9.68 -15.96 -29.48
CA ASP A 154 11.00 -16.57 -29.39
C ASP A 154 11.81 -16.01 -30.55
N ASP A 155 12.68 -15.05 -30.28
CA ASP A 155 14.01 -14.97 -30.90
C ASP A 155 14.79 -13.74 -30.38
N GLU A 156 15.91 -14.03 -29.70
CA GLU A 156 17.11 -13.21 -29.56
C GLU A 156 17.14 -12.02 -28.57
N ILE A 157 17.52 -12.33 -27.32
CA ILE A 157 18.24 -11.38 -26.45
C ILE A 157 19.74 -11.77 -26.51
N PRO A 158 20.62 -10.98 -27.15
CA PRO A 158 22.06 -11.27 -27.13
C PRO A 158 22.70 -10.89 -25.78
N PHE A 159 23.66 -11.71 -25.37
CA PHE A 159 24.53 -11.55 -24.19
C PHE A 159 25.53 -10.39 -24.34
#